data_AF-A0A6J3KIB1-F1
#
_entry.id   AF-A0A6J3KIB1-F1
#
_cell.length_a   1.000
_cell.length_b   1.000
_cell.length_c   1.000
_cell.angle_alpha   90.00
_cell.angle_beta   90.00
_cell.angle_gamma   90.00
#
_symmetry.space_group_name_H-M   'P 1'
#
loop_
_entity.id
_entity.type
_entity.pdbx_description
1 polymer ?
#
loop_
_entity_poly.entity_id
_entity_poly.type
_entity_poly.pdbx_seq_one_letter_code
_entity_poly.pdbx_strand_id
1 'polypeptide(L)'
;MGNFLNYKFAGLKLIKDCDTQLCVQVECEDFKKVKEIWLAVEKDTSHYGFAICTMLFKNHPQYVKYFEDESIPEFVQEAIIKKKFITICDIICALFINYYDKPSRRDYFLGYIAMVHKDMGLTFKDLAVCYILCI
;
A
#
# COMPACT_ATOMS: atom_id res chain seq x y z
N MET A 1 -7.55 -11.76 -15.35
CA MET A 1 -6.89 -12.50 -14.24
C MET A 1 -5.40 -12.52 -14.50
N GLY A 2 -4.66 -11.56 -13.93
CA GLY A 2 -3.21 -11.50 -13.99
C GLY A 2 -2.64 -11.73 -12.60
N ASN A 3 -1.61 -12.57 -12.51
CA ASN A 3 -0.89 -13.00 -11.31
C ASN A 3 -0.09 -11.86 -10.62
N PHE A 4 -0.61 -10.62 -10.61
CA PHE A 4 0.09 -9.43 -10.13
C PHE A 4 0.42 -9.49 -8.63
N LEU A 5 -0.44 -10.15 -7.85
CA LEU A 5 -0.24 -10.38 -6.41
C LEU A 5 0.86 -11.40 -6.10
N ASN A 6 1.44 -12.06 -7.12
CA ASN A 6 2.45 -13.12 -6.96
C ASN A 6 3.86 -12.70 -7.42
N TYR A 7 4.07 -11.44 -7.82
CA TYR A 7 5.41 -10.98 -8.17
C TYR A 7 6.30 -10.90 -6.91
N LYS A 8 7.38 -11.69 -6.89
CA LYS A 8 8.38 -11.65 -5.82
C LYS A 8 9.43 -10.60 -6.20
N PHE A 9 9.34 -9.41 -5.61
CA PHE A 9 10.36 -8.38 -5.77
C PHE A 9 11.73 -8.89 -5.30
N ALA A 10 12.80 -8.55 -6.02
CA ALA A 10 14.15 -8.97 -5.65
C ALA A 10 14.58 -8.36 -4.30
N GLY A 11 14.14 -7.12 -4.03
CA GLY A 11 14.38 -6.42 -2.76
C GLY A 11 13.79 -7.08 -1.50
N LEU A 12 12.85 -8.02 -1.62
CA LEU A 12 12.24 -8.73 -0.47
C LEU A 12 13.24 -9.59 0.31
N LYS A 13 14.35 -10.01 -0.31
CA LYS A 13 15.40 -10.80 0.36
C LYS A 13 16.15 -10.00 1.44
N LEU A 14 16.23 -8.67 1.33
CA LEU A 14 17.01 -7.82 2.24
C LEU A 14 16.31 -7.53 3.58
N ILE A 15 14.99 -7.73 3.66
CA ILE A 15 14.20 -7.35 4.85
C ILE A 15 14.31 -8.40 5.98
N LYS A 16 14.65 -9.66 5.65
CA LYS A 16 14.77 -10.72 6.66
C LYS A 16 15.99 -10.56 7.58
N ASP A 17 16.97 -9.75 7.20
CA ASP A 17 18.30 -9.77 7.82
C ASP A 17 18.74 -8.43 8.46
N CYS A 18 17.89 -7.40 8.57
CA CYS A 18 18.35 -6.08 9.06
C CYS A 18 17.46 -5.46 10.15
N ASP A 19 17.97 -5.48 11.38
CA ASP A 19 17.42 -4.81 12.57
C ASP A 19 17.77 -3.32 12.68
N THR A 20 18.49 -2.71 11.74
CA THR A 20 18.82 -1.28 11.82
C THR A 20 19.06 -0.65 10.46
N GLN A 21 18.36 0.47 10.23
CA GLN A 21 18.63 1.51 9.23
C GLN A 21 18.32 1.14 7.76
N LEU A 22 17.07 1.41 7.37
CA LEU A 22 16.50 1.05 6.07
C LEU A 22 16.76 2.14 5.01
N CYS A 23 17.78 1.97 4.19
CA CYS A 23 17.79 2.49 2.82
C CYS A 23 17.51 1.33 1.88
N VAL A 24 16.24 1.09 1.53
CA VAL A 24 15.89 0.10 0.49
C VAL A 24 16.35 0.68 -0.84
N GLN A 25 17.51 0.25 -1.34
CA GLN A 25 17.83 0.42 -2.75
C GLN A 25 16.98 -0.57 -3.54
N VAL A 26 15.78 -0.13 -3.94
CA VAL A 26 14.97 -0.85 -4.92
C VAL A 26 15.68 -0.74 -6.27
N GLU A 27 15.97 -1.88 -6.90
CA GLU A 27 16.69 -1.90 -8.17
C GLU A 27 15.86 -1.26 -9.30
N CYS A 28 16.53 -0.74 -10.34
CA CYS A 28 15.88 -0.04 -11.46
C CYS A 28 14.85 -0.92 -12.21
N GLU A 29 15.05 -2.24 -12.23
CA GLU A 29 14.11 -3.20 -12.83
C GLU A 29 12.85 -3.40 -11.98
N ASP A 30 13.00 -3.48 -10.65
CA ASP A 30 11.86 -3.53 -9.72
C ASP A 30 10.98 -2.28 -9.88
N PHE A 31 11.60 -1.10 -10.03
CA PHE A 31 10.89 0.17 -10.26
C PHE A 31 10.05 0.20 -11.54
N LYS A 32 10.59 -0.30 -12.66
CA LYS A 32 9.82 -0.40 -13.91
C LYS A 32 8.64 -1.35 -13.76
N LYS A 33 8.86 -2.49 -13.09
CA LYS A 33 7.81 -3.48 -12.85
C LYS A 33 6.70 -2.94 -11.95
N VAL A 34 7.06 -2.25 -10.88
CA VAL A 34 6.15 -1.51 -10.01
C VAL A 34 5.27 -0.56 -10.83
N LYS A 35 5.88 0.28 -11.67
CA LYS A 35 5.13 1.20 -12.53
C LYS A 35 4.15 0.47 -13.47
N GLU A 36 4.57 -0.64 -14.10
CA GLU A 36 3.69 -1.45 -14.95
C GLU A 36 2.49 -2.03 -14.20
N ILE A 37 2.70 -2.53 -12.99
CA ILE A 37 1.64 -3.08 -12.13
C ILE A 37 0.63 -1.98 -11.81
N TRP A 38 1.11 -0.83 -11.35
CA TRP A 38 0.23 0.27 -10.95
C TRP A 38 -0.49 0.92 -12.13
N LEU A 39 0.11 0.94 -13.34
CA LEU A 39 -0.60 1.32 -14.58
C LEU A 39 -1.76 0.37 -14.93
N ALA A 40 -1.68 -0.90 -14.54
CA ALA A 40 -2.79 -1.84 -14.71
C ALA A 40 -3.87 -1.63 -13.64
N VAL A 41 -3.46 -1.33 -12.40
CA VAL A 41 -4.37 -1.01 -11.28
C VAL A 41 -5.14 0.27 -11.52
N GLU A 42 -4.50 1.32 -12.05
CA GLU A 42 -5.10 2.63 -12.36
C GLU A 42 -6.35 2.52 -13.25
N LYS A 43 -6.40 1.50 -14.12
CA LYS A 43 -7.54 1.27 -15.03
C LYS A 43 -8.82 0.86 -14.30
N ASP A 44 -8.71 0.31 -13.08
CA ASP A 44 -9.87 -0.14 -12.29
C ASP A 44 -9.56 -0.12 -10.77
N THR A 45 -9.28 1.07 -10.24
CA THR A 45 -8.95 1.23 -8.81
C THR A 45 -10.10 0.84 -7.88
N SER A 46 -11.34 0.86 -8.40
CA SER A 46 -12.53 0.34 -7.70
C SER A 46 -12.42 -1.16 -7.43
N HIS A 47 -12.16 -1.95 -8.48
CA HIS A 47 -11.99 -3.39 -8.37
C HIS A 47 -10.81 -3.76 -7.48
N TYR A 48 -9.64 -3.18 -7.74
CA TYR A 48 -8.42 -3.51 -7.01
C TYR A 48 -8.45 -3.02 -5.56
N GLY A 49 -9.01 -1.85 -5.29
CA GLY A 49 -9.21 -1.36 -3.92
C GLY A 49 -10.07 -2.32 -3.10
N PHE A 50 -11.18 -2.80 -3.68
CA PHE A 50 -12.02 -3.80 -3.02
C PHE A 50 -11.30 -5.15 -2.81
N ALA A 51 -10.53 -5.61 -3.80
CA ALA A 51 -9.75 -6.84 -3.68
C ALA A 51 -8.71 -6.74 -2.57
N ILE A 52 -7.99 -5.62 -2.47
CA ILE A 52 -7.00 -5.35 -1.42
C ILE A 52 -7.66 -5.31 -0.04
N CYS A 53 -8.77 -4.58 0.10
CA CYS A 53 -9.56 -4.54 1.34
C CYS A 53 -9.93 -5.96 1.80
N THR A 54 -10.46 -6.76 0.88
CA THR A 54 -10.90 -8.13 1.16
C THR A 54 -9.73 -9.01 1.58
N MET A 55 -8.59 -8.92 0.88
CA MET A 55 -7.39 -9.70 1.21
C MET A 55 -6.80 -9.31 2.55
N LEU A 56 -6.71 -8.01 2.84
CA LEU A 56 -6.12 -7.52 4.09
C LEU A 56 -6.92 -8.03 5.28
N PHE A 57 -8.24 -7.85 5.29
CA PHE A 57 -9.04 -8.23 6.46
C PHE A 57 -9.28 -9.73 6.56
N LYS A 58 -9.21 -10.47 5.44
CA LYS A 58 -9.22 -11.93 5.48
C LYS A 58 -7.95 -12.50 6.14
N ASN A 59 -6.78 -11.94 5.83
CA ASN A 59 -5.50 -12.48 6.31
C ASN A 59 -5.05 -11.84 7.63
N HIS A 60 -5.49 -10.61 7.89
CA HIS A 60 -5.06 -9.78 9.00
C HIS A 60 -6.25 -8.96 9.58
N PRO A 61 -7.26 -9.65 10.14
CA PRO A 61 -8.46 -9.00 10.67
C PRO A 61 -8.17 -7.98 11.78
N GLN A 62 -7.02 -8.09 12.47
CA GLN A 62 -6.62 -7.14 13.51
C GLN A 62 -6.45 -5.69 13.02
N TYR A 63 -6.34 -5.46 11.71
CA TYR A 63 -6.21 -4.11 11.15
C TYR A 63 -7.55 -3.42 10.87
N VAL A 64 -8.68 -4.12 10.96
CA VAL A 64 -10.02 -3.55 10.71
C VAL A 64 -10.28 -2.31 11.57
N LYS A 65 -9.87 -2.35 12.84
CA LYS A 65 -10.00 -1.25 13.82
C LYS A 65 -9.39 0.10 13.38
N TYR A 66 -8.46 0.10 12.43
CA TYR A 66 -7.85 1.33 11.92
C TYR A 66 -8.69 2.00 10.81
N PHE A 67 -9.71 1.30 10.30
CA PHE A 67 -10.55 1.77 9.20
C PHE A 67 -12.00 2.01 9.62
N GLU A 68 -12.45 1.39 10.70
CA GLU A 68 -13.76 1.59 11.32
C GLU A 68 -13.87 2.97 11.99
N ASP A 69 -15.10 3.45 12.10
CA ASP A 69 -15.47 4.66 12.82
C ASP A 69 -16.76 4.34 13.58
N GLU A 70 -16.65 4.21 14.91
CA GLU A 70 -17.76 3.83 15.79
C GLU A 70 -18.91 4.87 15.78
N SER A 71 -18.64 6.10 15.32
CA SER A 71 -19.68 7.12 15.16
C SER A 71 -20.59 6.89 13.95
N ILE A 72 -20.22 5.96 13.07
CA ILE A 72 -20.92 5.68 11.82
C ILE A 72 -21.71 4.38 11.92
N PRO A 73 -22.98 4.34 11.46
CA PRO A 73 -23.76 3.11 11.45
C PRO A 73 -23.09 1.98 10.66
N GLU A 74 -23.13 0.76 11.20
CA GLU A 74 -22.46 -0.43 10.64
C GLU A 74 -22.79 -0.66 9.15
N PHE A 75 -24.06 -0.47 8.76
CA PHE A 75 -24.49 -0.63 7.36
C PHE A 75 -23.88 0.39 6.39
N VAL A 76 -23.31 1.50 6.90
CA VAL A 76 -22.61 2.52 6.11
C VAL A 76 -21.09 2.31 6.16
N GLN A 77 -20.57 1.71 7.24
CA GLN A 77 -19.13 1.50 7.43
C GLN A 77 -18.51 0.70 6.29
N GLU A 78 -19.15 -0.37 5.82
CA GLU A 78 -18.61 -1.20 4.73
C GLU A 78 -18.37 -0.37 3.46
N ALA A 79 -19.32 0.49 3.07
CA ALA A 79 -19.19 1.34 1.89
C ALA A 79 -18.06 2.38 2.04
N ILE A 80 -17.92 2.95 3.25
CA ILE A 80 -16.86 3.93 3.56
C ILE A 80 -15.49 3.26 3.53
N ILE A 81 -15.35 2.10 4.15
CA ILE A 81 -14.11 1.33 4.15
C ILE A 81 -13.70 1.00 2.71
N LYS A 82 -14.62 0.48 1.88
CA LYS A 82 -14.35 0.23 0.46
C LYS A 82 -13.85 1.50 -0.24
N LYS A 83 -14.52 2.63 -0.03
CA LYS A 83 -14.10 3.92 -0.61
C LYS A 83 -12.70 4.34 -0.15
N LYS A 84 -12.33 4.13 1.12
CA LYS A 84 -10.97 4.38 1.62
C LYS A 84 -9.94 3.57 0.84
N PHE A 85 -10.19 2.30 0.57
CA PHE A 85 -9.25 1.46 -0.20
C PHE A 85 -9.13 1.86 -1.66
N ILE A 86 -10.20 2.37 -2.28
CA ILE A 86 -10.12 2.97 -3.63
C ILE A 86 -9.20 4.19 -3.61
N THR A 87 -9.40 5.09 -2.65
CA THR A 87 -8.54 6.27 -2.49
C THR A 87 -7.08 5.90 -2.22
N ILE A 88 -6.84 4.84 -1.43
CA ILE A 88 -5.48 4.32 -1.22
C ILE A 88 -4.88 3.83 -2.54
N CYS A 89 -5.62 3.06 -3.36
CA CYS A 89 -5.16 2.69 -4.70
C CYS A 89 -4.82 3.90 -5.56
N ASP A 90 -5.67 4.92 -5.60
CA ASP A 90 -5.43 6.15 -6.39
C ASP A 90 -4.15 6.87 -5.91
N ILE A 91 -3.95 6.96 -4.60
CA ILE A 91 -2.76 7.55 -3.96
C ILE A 91 -1.49 6.80 -4.40
N ILE A 92 -1.54 5.48 -4.40
CA ILE A 92 -0.37 4.66 -4.73
C ILE A 92 -0.10 4.67 -6.24
N CYS A 93 -1.15 4.67 -7.08
CA CYS A 93 -1.02 4.95 -8.51
C CYS A 93 -0.30 6.28 -8.73
N ALA A 94 -0.70 7.35 -8.04
CA ALA A 94 -0.03 8.64 -8.16
C ALA A 94 1.45 8.58 -7.73
N LEU A 95 1.76 7.83 -6.66
CA LEU A 95 3.13 7.65 -6.18
C LEU A 95 4.02 6.97 -7.23
N PHE A 96 3.56 5.87 -7.82
CA PHE A 96 4.39 5.02 -8.71
C PHE A 96 4.29 5.35 -10.19
N ILE A 97 3.27 6.11 -10.61
CA ILE A 97 3.10 6.54 -12.00
C ILE A 97 3.54 8.00 -12.14
N ASN A 98 2.93 8.91 -11.36
CA ASN A 98 3.07 10.36 -11.55
C ASN A 98 4.31 10.96 -10.87
N TYR A 99 4.75 10.36 -9.75
CA TYR A 99 5.95 10.79 -9.02
C TYR A 99 7.17 9.90 -9.27
N TYR A 100 7.06 8.93 -10.18
CA TYR A 100 8.15 8.05 -10.58
C TYR A 100 9.42 8.84 -10.94
N ASP A 101 9.30 9.80 -11.86
CA ASP A 101 10.42 10.63 -12.33
C ASP A 101 10.64 11.88 -11.45
N LYS A 102 10.04 11.94 -10.26
CA LYS A 102 10.07 13.10 -9.34
C LYS A 102 10.46 12.66 -7.92
N PRO A 103 11.70 12.20 -7.70
CA PRO A 103 12.13 11.56 -6.45
C PRO A 103 11.86 12.43 -5.21
N SER A 104 12.16 13.73 -5.24
CA SER A 104 11.92 14.60 -4.07
C SER A 104 10.44 14.73 -3.68
N ARG A 105 9.51 14.70 -4.66
CA ARG A 105 8.06 14.75 -4.37
C ARG A 105 7.56 13.40 -3.85
N ARG A 106 8.10 12.32 -4.42
CA ARG A 106 7.84 10.95 -3.96
C ARG A 106 8.29 10.78 -2.51
N ASP A 107 9.49 11.22 -2.17
CA ASP A 107 10.05 11.11 -0.83
C ASP A 107 9.26 11.94 0.19
N TYR A 108 8.84 13.15 -0.18
CA TYR A 108 7.96 13.96 0.67
C TYR A 108 6.63 13.24 0.95
N PHE A 109 6.03 12.65 -0.09
CA PHE A 109 4.75 11.97 0.05
C PHE A 109 4.86 10.66 0.85
N LEU A 110 5.92 9.89 0.63
CA LEU A 110 6.27 8.73 1.47
C LEU A 110 6.50 9.13 2.93
N GLY A 111 7.18 10.26 3.16
CA GLY A 111 7.37 10.81 4.51
C GLY A 111 6.04 11.12 5.19
N TYR A 112 5.09 11.73 4.47
CA TYR A 112 3.74 11.98 4.99
C TYR A 112 3.00 10.68 5.34
N ILE A 113 3.00 9.69 4.45
CA ILE A 113 2.38 8.39 4.68
C ILE A 113 3.00 7.73 5.93
N ALA A 114 4.33 7.74 6.05
CA ALA A 114 5.03 7.17 7.19
C ALA A 114 4.68 7.87 8.51
N MET A 115 4.53 9.19 8.51
CA MET A 115 4.09 9.95 9.70
C MET A 115 2.69 9.53 10.15
N VAL A 116 1.72 9.45 9.23
CA VAL A 116 0.35 9.00 9.57
C VAL A 116 0.37 7.61 10.20
N HIS A 117 1.10 6.66 9.61
CA HIS A 117 1.16 5.29 10.15
C HIS A 117 1.89 5.23 11.51
N LYS A 118 2.90 6.08 11.72
CA LYS A 118 3.56 6.22 13.03
C LYS A 118 2.59 6.74 14.09
N ASP A 119 1.77 7.74 13.77
CA ASP A 119 0.79 8.32 14.69
C ASP A 119 -0.33 7.32 15.04
N MET A 120 -0.62 6.36 14.14
CA MET A 120 -1.51 5.22 14.41
C MET A 120 -0.86 4.12 15.27
N GLY A 121 0.41 4.27 15.65
CA GLY A 121 1.15 3.28 16.43
C GLY A 121 1.55 2.03 15.62
N LEU A 122 1.55 2.10 14.29
CA LEU A 122 1.93 1.00 13.43
C LEU A 122 3.45 0.87 13.35
N THR A 123 3.94 -0.36 13.51
CA THR A 123 5.36 -0.67 13.43
C THR A 123 5.79 -0.96 11.98
N PHE A 124 7.09 -1.05 11.75
CA PHE A 124 7.61 -1.51 10.47
C PHE A 124 7.10 -2.91 10.09
N LYS A 125 6.86 -3.79 11.08
CA LYS A 125 6.30 -5.13 10.83
C LYS A 125 4.85 -5.04 10.35
N ASP A 126 4.07 -4.09 10.87
CA ASP A 126 2.70 -3.84 10.42
C ASP A 126 2.67 -3.29 8.99
N LEU A 127 3.56 -2.36 8.68
CA LEU A 127 3.72 -1.83 7.33
C LEU A 127 4.17 -2.90 6.35
N ALA A 128 5.00 -3.85 6.80
CA ALA A 128 5.44 -4.96 5.97
C ALA A 128 4.30 -5.96 5.66
N VAL A 129 3.29 -6.05 6.52
CA VAL A 129 2.07 -6.81 6.25
C VAL A 129 1.16 -6.04 5.29
N CYS A 130 1.15 -4.72 5.41
CA CYS A 130 0.51 -3.80 4.47
C CYS A 130 1.32 -3.57 3.18
N TYR A 131 2.36 -4.36 2.86
CA TYR A 131 3.23 -4.15 1.68
C TYR A 131 2.49 -4.09 0.33
N ILE A 132 1.23 -4.56 0.27
CA ILE A 132 0.31 -4.38 -0.87
C ILE A 132 -0.05 -2.89 -1.10
N LEU A 133 0.16 -2.02 -0.10
CA LEU A 133 -0.16 -0.59 -0.14
C LEU A 133 1.08 0.31 -0.33
N CYS A 134 2.29 -0.23 -0.39
CA CYS A 134 3.53 0.58 -0.38
C CYS A 134 4.60 0.14 -1.40
N ILE A 135 4.31 -0.84 -2.25
CA ILE A 135 5.10 -1.18 -3.45
C ILE A 135 4.18 -1.24 -4.66
#